data_AF-A0A7Y2HK08-F1
#
_entry.id   AF-A0A7Y2HK08-F1
#
_cell.length_a   1.000
_cell.length_b   1.000
_cell.length_c   1.000
_cell.angle_alpha   90.00
_cell.angle_beta   90.00
_cell.angle_gamma   90.00
#
_symmetry.space_group_name_H-M   'P 1'
#
loop_
_entity.id
_entity.type
_entity.pdbx_description
1 polymer ?
#
loop_
_entity_poly.entity_id
_entity_poly.type
_entity_poly.pdbx_seq_one_letter_code
_entity_poly.pdbx_strand_id
1 'polypeptide(L)' 'MFSKKMRKVDMKTYLDNPETYELRNGNRSDAPDCPYGNKYEWIGYDLEAKEYVRFTKSVFKLLISNTFKA' A
#
# COMPACT_ATOMS: atom_id res chain seq x y z
N MET A 1 -16.96 17.37 0.94
CA MET A 1 -15.64 16.86 1.37
C MET A 1 -15.28 15.68 0.49
N PHE A 2 -14.45 15.89 -0.53
CA PHE A 2 -14.05 14.83 -1.45
C PHE A 2 -13.10 13.89 -0.72
N SER A 3 -13.63 12.73 -0.28
CA SER A 3 -12.84 11.61 0.22
C SER A 3 -11.84 11.24 -0.87
N LYS A 4 -10.58 11.65 -0.72
CA LYS A 4 -9.51 11.40 -1.70
C LYS A 4 -9.31 9.89 -1.73
N LYS A 5 -9.98 9.23 -2.68
CA LYS A 5 -10.04 7.77 -2.78
C LYS A 5 -8.64 7.29 -3.18
N MET A 6 -7.91 6.76 -2.20
CA MET A 6 -6.56 6.21 -2.40
C MET A 6 -6.56 5.25 -3.59
N ARG A 7 -5.58 5.40 -4.49
CA ARG A 7 -5.49 4.58 -5.70
C ARG A 7 -5.36 3.12 -5.29
N LYS A 8 -6.18 2.26 -5.88
CA LYS A 8 -6.18 0.83 -5.61
C LYS A 8 -5.25 0.13 -6.59
N VAL A 9 -4.36 -0.71 -6.08
CA VAL A 9 -3.44 -1.54 -6.87
C VAL A 9 -3.83 -3.00 -6.72
N ASP A 10 -4.29 -3.60 -7.82
CA ASP A 10 -4.59 -5.01 -7.92
C ASP A 10 -3.38 -5.84 -8.35
N MET A 11 -3.56 -7.16 -8.38
CA MET A 11 -2.48 -8.10 -8.70
C MET A 11 -1.90 -7.88 -10.09
N LYS A 12 -2.74 -7.55 -11.08
CA LYS A 12 -2.27 -7.36 -12.45
C LYS A 12 -1.39 -6.11 -12.53
N THR A 13 -1.83 -5.00 -11.94
CA THR A 13 -1.03 -3.76 -11.89
C THR A 13 0.26 -3.96 -11.10
N TYR A 14 0.22 -4.68 -9.99
CA TYR A 14 1.41 -4.95 -9.19
C TYR A 14 2.44 -5.82 -9.94
N LEU A 15 1.99 -6.86 -10.65
CA LEU A 15 2.87 -7.76 -11.40
C LEU A 15 3.48 -7.13 -12.65
N ASP A 16 2.90 -6.04 -13.15
CA ASP A 16 3.44 -5.30 -14.30
C ASP A 16 4.81 -4.69 -13.96
N ASN A 17 4.92 -4.02 -12.81
CA ASN A 17 6.18 -3.43 -12.30
C ASN A 17 6.25 -3.54 -10.77
N PRO A 18 6.55 -4.70 -10.19
CA PRO A 18 6.51 -4.90 -8.74
C PRO A 18 7.58 -4.10 -7.98
N GLU A 19 8.68 -3.75 -8.66
CA GLU A 19 9.81 -2.99 -8.10
C GLU A 19 9.47 -1.53 -7.80
N THR A 20 8.43 -0.97 -8.43
CA THR A 20 7.98 0.41 -8.15
C THR A 20 7.10 0.48 -6.91
N TYR A 21 6.74 -0.67 -6.32
CA TYR A 21 5.86 -0.77 -5.18
C TYR A 21 6.60 -1.25 -3.94
N GLU A 22 6.41 -0.54 -2.83
CA GLU A 22 6.91 -0.99 -1.53
C GLU A 22 5.81 -0.99 -0.46
N LEU A 23 6.02 -1.81 0.56
CA LEU A 23 5.16 -1.85 1.74
C LEU A 23 5.82 -1.05 2.86
N ARG A 24 5.20 0.06 3.25
CA ARG A 24 5.68 0.96 4.30
C ARG A 24 4.87 0.80 5.58
N ASN A 25 5.46 1.19 6.71
CA ASN A 25 4.76 1.29 7.97
C ASN A 25 3.70 2.40 7.88
N GLY A 26 2.44 2.09 8.20
CA GLY A 26 1.34 3.05 8.13
C GLY A 26 1.24 3.99 9.35
N ASN A 27 2.13 3.86 10.35
CA ASN A 27 2.28 4.82 11.44
C ASN A 27 3.16 6.03 11.08
N ARG A 28 3.73 6.07 9.86
CA ARG A 28 4.52 7.24 9.44
C ARG A 28 3.69 8.52 9.49
N SER A 29 4.36 9.64 9.77
CA SER A 29 3.71 10.96 9.88
C SER A 29 3.09 11.44 8.57
N ASP A 30 3.61 10.98 7.43
CA ASP A 30 3.11 11.29 6.10
C ASP A 30 2.05 10.30 5.59
N ALA A 31 1.78 9.22 6.33
CA ALA A 31 0.79 8.22 5.93
C ALA A 31 -0.65 8.71 6.20
N PRO A 32 -1.58 8.46 5.26
CA PRO A 32 -2.99 8.81 5.45
C PRO A 32 -3.63 7.99 6.56
N ASP A 33 -4.50 8.63 7.33
CA ASP A 33 -5.34 7.96 8.32
C ASP A 33 -6.28 6.94 7.67
N CYS A 34 -6.53 5.83 8.36
CA CYS A 34 -7.53 4.88 7.92
C CYS A 34 -8.92 5.52 8.07
N PRO A 35 -9.81 5.40 7.06
CA PRO A 35 -11.17 5.92 7.16
C PRO A 35 -12.01 5.30 8.29
N TYR A 36 -11.52 4.21 8.90
CA TYR A 36 -12.16 3.53 10.03
C TYR A 36 -11.64 4.00 11.40
N GLY A 37 -10.86 5.08 11.47
CA GLY A 37 -10.43 5.72 12.72
C GLY A 37 -9.17 5.13 13.38
N ASN A 38 -8.54 4.13 12.76
CA ASN A 38 -7.26 3.55 13.21
C ASN A 38 -6.12 3.98 12.29
N LYS A 39 -4.87 3.71 12.67
CA LYS A 39 -3.75 3.77 11.72
C LYS A 39 -3.62 2.43 11.00
N TYR A 40 -3.25 2.48 9.73
CA TYR A 40 -2.82 1.26 9.04
C TYR A 40 -1.50 0.80 9.68
N GLU A 41 -1.35 -0.49 9.97
CA GLU A 41 -0.04 -1.02 10.36
C GLU A 41 0.93 -0.99 9.17
N TRP A 42 0.39 -1.31 7.98
CA TRP A 42 1.11 -1.34 6.72
C TRP A 42 0.32 -0.65 5.61
N ILE A 43 1.01 0.10 4.76
CA ILE A 43 0.42 0.81 3.63
C ILE A 43 1.33 0.69 2.40
N GLY A 44 0.71 0.60 1.22
CA GLY A 44 1.45 0.59 -0.04
C GLY A 44 1.93 1.97 -0.43
N TYR A 45 3.10 2.03 -1.03
CA TYR A 45 3.65 3.24 -1.62
C TYR A 45 4.13 2.95 -3.04
N ASP A 46 3.75 3.81 -3.97
CA ASP A 46 4.24 3.81 -5.34
C ASP A 46 5.42 4.79 -5.44
N LEU A 47 6.60 4.27 -5.77
CA LEU A 47 7.86 5.00 -5.87
C LEU A 47 7.90 5.90 -7.11
N GLU A 48 7.22 5.51 -8.18
CA GLU A 48 7.18 6.26 -9.44
C GLU A 48 6.24 7.46 -9.30
N ALA A 49 5.01 7.20 -8.87
CA ALA A 49 4.00 8.23 -8.64
C ALA A 49 4.20 9.01 -7.34
N LYS A 50 5.10 8.53 -6.46
CA LYS A 50 5.40 9.10 -5.13
C LYS A 50 4.15 9.30 -4.25
N GLU A 51 3.25 8.33 -4.28
CA GLU A 51 1.96 8.39 -3.59
C GLU A 51 1.64 7.12 -2.79
N TYR A 52 0.76 7.27 -1.79
CA TYR A 52 0.22 6.13 -1.06
C TYR A 52 -0.88 5.43 -1.85
N VAL A 53 -0.78 4.11 -1.92
CA VAL A 53 -1.71 3.25 -2.65
C VAL A 53 -2.29 2.16 -1.74
N ARG A 54 -3.51 1.74 -2.05
CA ARG A 54 -4.18 0.64 -1.37
C ARG A 54 -3.98 -0.64 -2.16
N PHE A 55 -3.17 -1.55 -1.64
CA PHE A 55 -3.07 -2.89 -2.20
C PHE A 55 -4.36 -3.69 -1.99
N THR A 56 -4.68 -4.53 -2.98
CA THR A 56 -5.66 -5.60 -2.78
C THR A 56 -5.16 -6.64 -1.79
N LYS A 57 -6.09 -7.40 -1.21
CA LYS A 57 -5.80 -8.48 -0.25
C LYS A 57 -4.74 -9.47 -0.77
N SER A 58 -4.78 -9.82 -2.05
CA SER A 58 -3.84 -10.76 -2.65
C SER A 58 -2.42 -10.21 -2.73
N VAL A 59 -2.26 -8.97 -3.23
CA VAL A 59 -0.95 -8.28 -3.29
C VAL A 59 -0.39 -8.08 -1.89
N PHE A 60 -1.22 -7.65 -0.94
CA PHE A 60 -0.81 -7.48 0.45
C PHE A 60 -0.28 -8.78 1.07
N LYS A 61 -1.00 -9.90 0.88
CA LYS A 61 -0.55 -11.22 1.35
C LYS A 61 0.78 -11.65 0.72
N LEU A 62 0.98 -11.37 -0.57
CA LEU A 62 2.22 -11.67 -1.27
C LEU A 62 3.40 -10.88 -0.67
N LEU A 63 3.22 -9.57 -0.49
CA LEU A 63 4.23 -8.69 0.08
C LEU A 63 4.62 -9.12 1.49
N ILE A 64 3.64 -9.30 2.38
CA ILE A 64 3.86 -9.77 3.76
C ILE A 64 4.56 -11.14 3.75
N SER A 65 4.09 -12.10 2.94
CA SER A 65 4.73 -13.42 2.87
C SER A 65 6.17 -13.36 2.37
N ASN A 66 6.54 -12.39 1.54
CA ASN A 66 7.91 -12.22 1.05
C ASN A 66 8.79 -11.50 2.09
N THR A 67 8.23 -10.52 2.81
CA THR A 67 8.93 -9.74 3.85
C THR A 67 9.26 -10.58 5.10
N PHE A 68 8.39 -11.51 5.51
CA PHE A 68 8.57 -12.31 6.73
C PHE A 68 9.10 -13.74 6.50
N LYS A 69 9.54 -14.07 5.28
CA LYS A 69 10.15 -15.38 4.95
C LYS A 69 11.68 -15.37 4.98
N ALA A 70 12.31 -14.30 5.45
CA ALA A 70 13.76 -14.20 5.66
C ALA A 70 14.19 -14.84 6.99
#